data_AF-A0A2K3KW26-F1
#
_entry.id   AF-A0A2K3KW26-F1
#
_cell.length_a   1.000
_cell.length_b   1.000
_cell.length_c   1.000
_cell.angle_alpha   90.00
_cell.angle_beta   90.00
_cell.angle_gamma   90.00
#
_symmetry.space_group_name_H-M   'P 1'
#
loop_
_entity.id
_entity.type
_entity.pdbx_description
1 polymer ?
#
loop_
_entity_poly.entity_id
_entity_poly.type
_entity_poly.pdbx_seq_one_letter_code
_entity_poly.pdbx_strand_id
1 'polypeptide(L)'
;SVGLPMITWPMFAEQFYNEKLLVDVLKIGVSVGSKVNKFWVSIDEDVVRREEIAKAAEVLMGRGDESGEIRRRARKLCDEGKKSIEEGGSSYNNLIQFIDEIKSLKISREIEKTK
;
A
#
# COMPACT_ATOMS: atom_id res chain seq x y z
N SER A 1 0.65 10.75 -5.31
CA SER A 1 -0.40 9.70 -5.26
C SER A 1 -1.62 10.15 -6.06
N VAL A 2 -2.37 9.20 -6.66
CA VAL A 2 -3.51 9.46 -7.55
C VAL A 2 -4.89 9.22 -6.91
N GLY A 3 -4.94 8.67 -5.68
CA GLY A 3 -6.19 8.51 -4.92
C GLY A 3 -7.22 7.57 -5.54
N LEU A 4 -6.74 6.57 -6.27
CA LEU A 4 -7.59 5.56 -6.92
C LEU A 4 -7.78 4.35 -6.01
N PRO A 5 -9.00 3.80 -5.96
CA PRO A 5 -9.22 2.52 -5.31
C PRO A 5 -8.70 1.37 -6.21
N MET A 6 -8.44 0.20 -5.63
CA MET A 6 -7.78 -0.91 -6.35
C MET A 6 -8.57 -2.21 -6.26
N ILE A 7 -8.62 -2.95 -7.37
CA ILE A 7 -8.91 -4.38 -7.30
C ILE A 7 -7.61 -5.10 -6.93
N THR A 8 -7.62 -5.89 -5.86
CA THR A 8 -6.43 -6.65 -5.42
C THR A 8 -6.45 -8.04 -6.04
N TRP A 9 -5.32 -8.40 -6.66
CA TRP A 9 -5.09 -9.71 -7.25
C TRP A 9 -3.69 -10.20 -6.85
N PRO A 10 -3.53 -10.73 -5.63
CA PRO A 10 -2.25 -11.23 -5.15
C PRO A 10 -1.85 -12.51 -5.89
N MET A 11 -0.55 -12.61 -6.20
CA MET A 11 0.08 -13.71 -6.92
C MET A 11 1.08 -14.44 -6.02
N PHE A 12 1.98 -13.71 -5.34
CA PHE A 12 3.02 -14.30 -4.50
C PHE A 12 3.58 -13.31 -3.45
N ALA A 13 4.50 -13.80 -2.62
CA ALA A 13 5.23 -13.01 -1.62
C ALA A 13 4.31 -12.28 -0.62
N GLU A 14 4.56 -11.00 -0.35
CA GLU A 14 3.85 -10.19 0.64
C GLU A 14 2.50 -9.66 0.15
N GLN A 15 2.15 -9.90 -1.11
CA GLN A 15 0.95 -9.34 -1.75
C GLN A 15 -0.34 -9.74 -1.02
N PHE A 16 -0.40 -10.92 -0.40
CA PHE A 16 -1.54 -11.35 0.40
C PHE A 16 -1.72 -10.52 1.68
N TYR A 17 -0.62 -10.09 2.31
CA TYR A 17 -0.67 -9.16 3.43
C TYR A 17 -1.07 -7.76 2.97
N ASN A 18 -0.54 -7.32 1.83
CA ASN A 18 -0.91 -6.03 1.24
C ASN A 18 -2.39 -5.99 0.84
N GLU A 19 -2.95 -7.09 0.32
CA GLU A 19 -4.39 -7.21 0.09
C GLU A 19 -5.17 -6.98 1.39
N LYS A 20 -4.78 -7.63 2.49
CA LYS A 20 -5.44 -7.45 3.79
C LYS A 20 -5.37 -6.01 4.30
N LEU A 21 -4.23 -5.35 4.11
CA LEU A 21 -4.10 -3.93 4.42
C LEU A 21 -5.06 -3.08 3.57
N LEU A 22 -5.15 -3.32 2.26
CA LEU A 22 -5.96 -2.53 1.34
C LEU A 22 -7.47 -2.76 1.50
N VAL A 23 -7.89 -4.00 1.68
CA VAL A 23 -9.30 -4.42 1.72
C VAL A 23 -9.87 -4.31 3.14
N ASP A 24 -9.19 -4.88 4.15
CA ASP A 24 -9.78 -5.04 5.48
C ASP A 24 -9.50 -3.80 6.37
N VAL A 25 -8.29 -3.25 6.28
CA VAL A 25 -7.85 -2.14 7.15
C VAL A 25 -8.18 -0.78 6.54
N LEU A 26 -7.60 -0.47 5.37
CA LEU A 26 -7.78 0.82 4.72
C LEU A 26 -9.17 0.92 4.05
N LYS A 27 -9.73 -0.21 3.62
CA LYS A 27 -11.00 -0.32 2.89
C LYS A 27 -11.02 0.55 1.63
N ILE A 28 -9.93 0.49 0.87
CA ILE A 28 -9.75 1.20 -0.40
C ILE A 28 -9.63 0.23 -1.59
N GLY A 29 -9.86 -1.06 -1.37
CA GLY A 29 -9.79 -2.05 -2.43
C GLY A 29 -10.83 -3.17 -2.31
N VAL A 30 -10.94 -3.93 -3.38
CA VAL A 30 -11.85 -5.07 -3.54
C VAL A 30 -11.03 -6.26 -4.01
N SER A 31 -11.12 -7.40 -3.31
CA SER A 31 -10.40 -8.61 -3.70
C SER A 31 -11.11 -9.34 -4.85
N VAL A 32 -10.33 -9.86 -5.81
CA VAL A 32 -10.86 -10.83 -6.79
C VAL A 32 -11.01 -12.25 -6.23
N GLY A 33 -10.52 -12.50 -5.01
CA GLY A 33 -10.62 -13.82 -4.39
C GLY A 33 -9.45 -14.78 -4.64
N SER A 34 -8.29 -14.29 -5.12
CA SER A 34 -7.07 -15.10 -5.20
C SER A 34 -6.56 -15.48 -3.81
N LYS A 35 -6.45 -16.77 -3.52
CA LYS A 35 -6.11 -17.29 -2.17
C LYS A 35 -4.82 -18.08 -2.08
N VAL A 36 -4.20 -18.43 -3.20
CA VAL A 36 -3.03 -19.32 -3.18
C VAL A 36 -1.77 -18.56 -3.48
N ASN A 37 -0.84 -18.57 -2.53
CA ASN A 37 0.49 -18.02 -2.70
C ASN A 37 1.36 -19.05 -3.45
N LYS A 38 1.54 -18.84 -4.76
CA LYS A 38 2.30 -19.74 -5.62
C LYS A 38 3.61 -19.08 -6.04
N PHE A 39 4.73 -19.78 -5.84
CA PHE A 39 5.92 -19.50 -6.62
C PHE A 39 5.69 -19.94 -8.07
N TRP A 40 6.30 -19.24 -9.03
CA TRP A 40 6.14 -19.32 -10.49
C TRP A 40 6.14 -20.74 -11.15
N VAL A 41 6.36 -21.82 -10.39
CA VAL A 41 6.61 -23.19 -10.87
C VAL A 41 5.38 -24.11 -10.74
N SER A 42 4.27 -23.66 -10.13
CA SER A 42 3.08 -24.51 -9.94
C SER A 42 1.95 -24.13 -10.92
N ILE A 43 1.89 -24.86 -12.04
CA ILE A 43 0.80 -24.83 -13.00
C ILE A 43 -0.28 -25.79 -12.49
N ASP A 44 -1.11 -25.38 -11.53
CA ASP A 44 -2.37 -26.10 -11.31
C ASP A 44 -3.53 -25.22 -10.81
N GLU A 45 -4.65 -25.40 -11.51
CA GLU A 45 -6.10 -25.21 -11.28
C GLU A 45 -6.71 -24.02 -10.53
N ASP A 46 -6.01 -23.29 -9.67
CA ASP A 46 -6.67 -22.22 -8.89
C ASP A 46 -6.71 -20.89 -9.65
N VAL A 47 -7.61 -20.85 -10.63
CA VAL A 47 -7.86 -19.71 -11.53
C VAL A 47 -9.07 -18.94 -11.02
N VAL A 48 -8.87 -17.63 -10.80
CA VAL A 48 -9.97 -16.70 -10.50
C VAL A 48 -10.96 -16.71 -11.67
N ARG A 49 -12.22 -17.00 -11.37
CA ARG A 49 -13.26 -17.13 -12.38
C ARG A 49 -13.69 -15.76 -12.92
N ARG A 50 -14.15 -15.72 -14.16
CA ARG A 50 -14.64 -14.49 -14.79
C ARG A 50 -15.76 -13.82 -13.98
N GLU A 51 -16.58 -14.62 -13.30
CA GLU A 51 -17.67 -14.12 -12.44
C GLU A 51 -17.14 -13.35 -11.23
N GLU A 52 -16.03 -13.78 -10.64
CA GLU A 52 -15.38 -13.10 -9.52
C GLU A 52 -14.75 -11.79 -9.96
N ILE A 53 -14.11 -11.79 -11.13
CA ILE A 53 -13.55 -10.58 -11.75
C ILE A 53 -14.66 -9.56 -12.05
N ALA A 54 -15.76 -10.02 -12.68
CA ALA A 54 -16.89 -9.17 -13.01
C ALA A 54 -17.53 -8.56 -11.75
N LYS A 55 -17.71 -9.36 -10.70
CA LYS A 55 -18.24 -8.91 -9.41
C LYS A 55 -17.33 -7.86 -8.76
N ALA A 56 -16.02 -8.09 -8.74
CA ALA A 56 -15.07 -7.13 -8.18
C ALA A 56 -15.07 -5.81 -8.95
N ALA A 57 -15.13 -5.88 -10.29
CA ALA A 57 -15.25 -4.71 -11.15
C ALA A 57 -16.57 -3.95 -10.94
N GLU A 58 -17.69 -4.67 -10.82
CA GLU A 58 -19.00 -4.09 -10.56
C GLU A 58 -19.06 -3.37 -9.21
N VAL A 59 -18.52 -3.98 -8.14
CA VAL A 59 -18.43 -3.33 -6.82
C VAL A 59 -17.57 -2.07 -6.90
N LEU A 60 -16.39 -2.13 -7.51
CA LEU A 60 -15.48 -0.98 -7.55
C LEU A 60 -16.00 0.17 -8.43
N MET A 61 -16.58 -0.16 -9.59
CA MET A 61 -17.03 0.80 -10.60
C MET A 61 -18.50 1.21 -10.46
N GLY A 62 -19.26 0.51 -9.61
CA GLY A 62 -20.67 0.79 -9.36
C GLY A 62 -20.90 2.22 -8.87
N ARG A 63 -22.18 2.61 -8.79
CA ARG A 63 -22.60 3.94 -8.29
C ARG A 63 -23.27 3.89 -6.91
N GLY A 64 -23.25 2.73 -6.26
CA GLY A 64 -23.80 2.56 -4.91
C GLY A 64 -22.91 3.16 -3.82
N ASP A 65 -23.44 3.16 -2.59
CA ASP A 65 -22.77 3.76 -1.42
C ASP A 65 -21.41 3.12 -1.13
N GLU A 66 -21.29 1.79 -1.29
CA GLU A 66 -20.05 1.05 -1.07
C GLU A 66 -18.91 1.59 -1.96
N SER A 67 -19.15 1.67 -3.27
CA SER A 67 -18.13 2.15 -4.22
C SER A 67 -17.79 3.62 -4.03
N GLY A 68 -18.78 4.43 -3.62
CA GLY A 68 -18.62 5.82 -3.24
C GLY A 68 -17.68 5.98 -2.05
N GLU A 69 -17.89 5.18 -1.00
CA GLU A 69 -17.09 5.19 0.22
C GLU A 69 -15.65 4.72 -0.04
N ILE A 70 -15.45 3.67 -0.84
CA ILE A 70 -14.11 3.20 -1.23
C ILE A 70 -13.34 4.33 -1.95
N ARG A 71 -13.96 5.01 -2.93
CA ARG A 71 -13.35 6.15 -3.64
C ARG A 71 -13.06 7.33 -2.71
N ARG A 72 -13.96 7.63 -1.78
CA ARG A 72 -13.77 8.71 -0.80
C ARG A 72 -12.56 8.43 0.10
N ARG A 73 -12.41 7.20 0.60
CA ARG A 73 -11.27 6.76 1.40
C ARG A 73 -9.96 6.81 0.61
N ALA A 74 -9.97 6.36 -0.65
CA ALA A 74 -8.78 6.40 -1.50
C ALA A 74 -8.28 7.83 -1.74
N ARG A 75 -9.20 8.79 -1.97
CA ARG A 75 -8.85 10.22 -2.09
C ARG A 75 -8.30 10.77 -0.78
N LYS A 76 -8.96 10.50 0.35
CA LYS A 76 -8.48 10.93 1.67
C LYS A 76 -7.07 10.43 1.97
N LEU A 77 -6.80 9.14 1.71
CA LEU A 77 -5.47 8.57 1.90
C LEU A 77 -4.43 9.22 0.98
N CYS A 78 -4.80 9.55 -0.25
CA CYS A 78 -3.92 10.29 -1.16
C CYS A 78 -3.55 11.67 -0.62
N ASP A 79 -4.51 12.40 -0.05
CA ASP A 79 -4.27 13.72 0.52
C ASP A 79 -3.40 13.64 1.78
N GLU A 80 -3.63 12.64 2.65
CA GLU A 80 -2.78 12.38 3.82
C GLU A 80 -1.36 12.00 3.43
N GLY A 81 -1.19 11.16 2.40
CA GLY A 81 0.12 10.78 1.88
C GLY A 81 0.87 11.92 1.18
N LYS A 82 0.18 12.92 0.63
CA LYS A 82 0.82 14.16 0.13
C LYS A 82 1.30 15.02 1.30
N LYS A 83 0.45 15.24 2.29
CA LYS A 83 0.79 16.02 3.49
C LYS A 83 1.95 15.43 4.28
N SER A 84 2.11 14.10 4.29
CA SER A 84 3.19 13.45 5.03
C SER A 84 4.58 13.73 4.44
N ILE A 85 4.68 14.04 3.15
CA ILE A 85 5.96 14.29 2.45
C ILE A 85 6.27 15.77 2.22
N GLU A 86 5.29 16.65 2.41
CA GLU A 86 5.49 18.11 2.39
C GLU A 86 6.39 18.56 3.55
N GLU A 87 6.99 19.75 3.44
CA GLU A 87 7.84 20.31 4.49
C GLU A 87 7.06 20.43 5.81
N GLY A 88 7.65 19.94 6.89
CA GLY A 88 6.99 19.81 8.20
C GLY A 88 6.07 18.58 8.34
N GLY A 89 5.86 17.81 7.27
CA GLY A 89 5.14 16.54 7.26
C GLY A 89 5.89 15.42 8.01
N SER A 90 5.17 14.39 8.43
CA SER A 90 5.75 13.32 9.26
C SER A 90 6.87 12.54 8.57
N SER A 91 6.69 12.11 7.32
CA SER A 91 7.73 11.40 6.56
C SER A 91 8.92 12.31 6.25
N TYR A 92 8.66 13.59 5.95
CA TYR A 92 9.72 14.60 5.76
C TYR A 92 10.56 14.74 7.03
N ASN A 93 9.93 14.98 8.18
CA ASN A 93 10.61 15.18 9.45
C ASN A 93 11.41 13.93 9.87
N ASN A 94 10.84 12.73 9.70
CA ASN A 94 11.54 11.48 9.99
C ASN A 94 12.81 11.32 9.13
N LEU A 95 12.77 11.71 7.86
CA LEU A 95 13.94 11.65 6.99
C LEU A 95 15.01 12.67 7.41
N ILE A 96 14.62 13.89 7.75
CA ILE A 96 15.56 14.91 8.25
C ILE A 96 16.22 14.44 9.55
N GLN A 97 15.42 13.92 10.49
CA GLN A 97 15.94 13.36 11.74
C GLN A 97 16.94 12.23 11.50
N PHE A 98 16.62 11.29 10.60
CA PHE A 98 17.53 10.20 10.24
C PHE A 98 18.85 10.71 9.65
N ILE A 99 18.80 11.73 8.79
CA ILE A 99 19.99 12.35 8.21
C ILE A 99 20.86 12.99 9.30
N ASP A 100 20.24 13.70 10.24
CA ASP A 100 20.96 14.38 11.31
C ASP A 100 21.57 13.39 12.32
N GLU A 101 20.89 12.28 12.60
CA GLU A 101 21.44 11.17 13.37
C GLU A 101 22.69 10.58 12.68
N ILE A 102 22.64 10.33 11.37
CA ILE A 102 23.81 9.85 10.61
C ILE A 102 24.96 10.84 10.65
N LYS A 103 24.70 12.15 10.49
CA LYS A 103 25.73 13.19 10.56
C LYS A 103 26.38 13.22 11.94
N SER A 104 25.59 13.15 13.00
CA SER A 104 26.06 13.10 14.39
C SER A 104 26.95 11.89 14.62
N LEU A 105 26.52 10.70 14.19
CA LEU A 105 27.31 9.47 14.27
C LEU A 105 28.64 9.57 13.54
N LYS A 106 28.66 10.21 12.36
CA LYS A 106 29.90 10.43 11.60
C LYS A 106 30.87 11.33 12.37
N ILE A 107 30.38 12.45 12.92
CA ILE A 107 31.21 13.39 13.68
C ILE A 107 31.80 12.71 14.92
N SER A 108 30.98 11.99 15.69
CA SER A 108 31.42 11.25 16.86
C SER A 108 32.54 10.25 16.54
N ARG A 109 32.41 9.50 15.43
CA ARG A 109 33.45 8.57 14.97
C ARG A 109 34.77 9.25 14.58
N GLU A 110 34.71 10.42 13.95
CA GLU A 110 35.94 11.14 13.59
C GLU A 110 36.65 11.72 14.83
N ILE A 111 35.89 12.17 15.83
CA ILE A 111 36.43 12.61 17.13
C ILE A 111 37.11 11.45 17.86
N GLU A 112 36.52 10.25 17.83
CA GLU A 112 37.12 9.05 18.43
C GLU A 112 38.43 8.65 17.75
N LYS A 113 38.55 8.83 16.43
CA LYS A 113 39.79 8.54 15.68
C LYS A 113 40.92 9.55 15.91
N THR A 114 40.58 10.78 16.32
CA THR A 114 41.56 11.85 16.57
C THR A 114 42.03 11.90 18.02
N LYS A 115 41.46 11.08 18.90
CA LYS A 115 41.96 10.81 20.26
C LYS A 115 42.89 9.62 20.26
#